data_AF-A0A7S4FMB6-F1
#
_entry.id   AF-A0A7S4FMB6-F1
#
_cell.length_a   1.000
_cell.length_b   1.000
_cell.length_c   1.000
_cell.angle_alpha   90.00
_cell.angle_beta   90.00
_cell.angle_gamma   90.00
#
_symmetry.space_group_name_H-M   'P 1'
#
loop_
_entity.id
_entity.type
_entity.pdbx_description
1 polymer ?
#
loop_
_entity_poly.entity_id
_entity_poly.type
_entity_poly.pdbx_seq_one_letter_code
_entity_poly.pdbx_strand_id
1 'polypeptide(L)'
;QHNIVVPFRCDQLNNVEGPPDVVLVGASKAPEDELREDNFGIQILKSYQQLEDTNKAGYSLTPLPHRSVAFDRYLQVTSPIRRYNDMLAHYQLKEHLLKGASQPLEWVESFTTRLNELCDETV
;
A
#
# COMPACT_ATOMS: atom_id res chain seq x y z
N GLN A 1 -20.92 -2.12 11.62
CA GLN A 1 -19.85 -2.26 10.61
C GLN A 1 -19.14 -3.58 10.88
N HIS A 2 -19.13 -4.51 9.95
CA HIS A 2 -18.36 -5.76 10.11
C HIS A 2 -17.01 -5.57 9.46
N ASN A 3 -15.93 -5.87 10.19
CA ASN A 3 -14.58 -5.70 9.71
C ASN A 3 -14.20 -6.93 8.87
N ILE A 4 -14.19 -6.78 7.54
CA ILE A 4 -13.80 -7.86 6.62
C ILE A 4 -12.28 -7.93 6.62
N VAL A 5 -11.73 -9.10 6.95
CA VAL A 5 -10.28 -9.32 6.93
C VAL A 5 -9.84 -9.58 5.49
N VAL A 6 -9.08 -8.63 4.93
CA VAL A 6 -8.56 -8.68 3.55
C VAL A 6 -7.12 -8.18 3.52
N PRO A 7 -6.31 -8.65 2.57
CA PRO A 7 -4.96 -8.14 2.38
C PRO A 7 -5.01 -6.74 1.73
N PHE A 8 -4.88 -5.70 2.55
CA PHE A 8 -4.69 -4.33 2.09
C PHE A 8 -3.33 -4.17 1.44
N ARG A 9 -3.26 -3.29 0.45
CA ARG A 9 -1.99 -2.86 -0.16
C ARG A 9 -1.52 -1.63 0.59
N CYS A 10 -0.29 -1.64 1.08
CA CYS A 10 0.27 -0.53 1.84
C CYS A 10 1.75 -0.33 1.50
N ASP A 11 2.31 0.82 1.88
CA ASP A 11 3.75 0.96 1.86
C ASP A 11 4.35 0.08 2.95
N GLN A 12 5.49 -0.59 2.69
CA GLN A 12 6.18 -1.36 3.71
C GLN A 12 6.55 -0.42 4.86
N LEU A 13 6.05 -0.72 6.06
CA LEU A 13 6.47 -0.05 7.28
C LEU A 13 7.88 -0.56 7.60
N ASN A 14 8.91 0.17 7.16
CA ASN A 14 10.15 0.17 7.94
C ASN A 14 9.77 0.62 9.35
N ASN A 15 10.42 0.10 10.40
CA ASN A 15 10.20 0.43 11.82
C ASN A 15 10.21 1.95 12.09
N VAL A 16 9.14 2.64 11.73
CA VAL A 16 8.89 4.03 12.04
C VAL A 16 7.84 3.97 13.12
N GLU A 17 8.31 3.85 14.36
CA GLU A 17 7.52 4.06 15.57
C GLU A 17 7.02 5.51 15.56
N GLY A 18 5.87 5.74 14.92
CA GLY A 18 5.25 7.05 14.85
C GLY A 18 3.74 6.88 14.72
N PRO A 19 2.93 7.67 15.45
CA PRO A 19 1.49 7.59 15.38
C PRO A 19 1.00 7.78 13.94
N PRO A 20 -0.13 7.16 13.54
CA PRO A 20 -0.65 7.18 12.17
C PRO A 20 -1.16 8.56 11.71
N ASP A 21 -0.91 9.62 12.48
CA ASP A 21 -1.23 10.98 12.11
C ASP A 21 -0.13 11.54 11.21
N VAL A 22 -0.37 11.40 9.90
CA VAL A 22 0.03 12.37 8.87
C VAL A 22 1.49 12.84 8.97
N VAL A 23 2.44 11.91 8.99
CA VAL A 23 3.75 12.23 8.39
C VAL A 23 3.59 11.97 6.90
N LEU A 24 3.17 13.02 6.18
CA LEU A 24 3.53 13.16 4.77
C LEU A 24 5.05 13.10 4.73
N VAL A 25 5.62 11.89 4.60
CA VAL A 25 7.05 11.73 4.39
C VAL A 25 7.34 12.41 3.07
N GLY A 26 7.82 13.63 3.18
CA GLY A 26 8.47 14.35 2.12
C GLY A 26 7.60 14.70 0.91
N ALA A 27 6.45 15.34 1.09
CA ALA A 27 6.24 16.54 0.28
C ALA A 27 7.13 17.62 0.91
N SER A 28 8.46 17.48 0.79
CA SER A 28 9.34 18.62 1.07
C SER A 28 8.84 19.69 0.12
N LYS A 29 8.29 20.77 0.68
CA LYS A 29 7.83 21.89 -0.10
C LYS A 29 9.06 22.33 -0.90
N ALA A 30 9.08 22.04 -2.20
CA ALA A 30 10.20 22.46 -3.04
C ALA A 30 10.35 23.97 -2.82
N PRO A 31 11.54 24.46 -2.47
CA PRO A 31 11.73 25.90 -2.24
C PRO A 31 11.21 26.63 -3.49
N GLU A 32 10.28 27.55 -3.27
CA GLU A 32 9.47 28.18 -4.34
C GLU A 32 10.35 28.90 -5.38
N ASP A 33 11.61 29.17 -5.05
CA ASP A 33 12.63 29.79 -5.89
C ASP A 33 13.15 28.90 -7.06
N GLU A 34 12.81 27.61 -7.11
CA GLU A 34 13.27 26.67 -8.16
C GLU A 34 12.29 26.41 -9.31
N LEU A 35 11.11 27.05 -9.29
CA LEU A 35 10.09 26.95 -10.35
C LEU A 35 10.40 27.82 -11.59
N ARG A 36 11.69 28.00 -11.89
CA ARG A 36 12.15 28.73 -13.07
C ARG A 36 12.20 27.74 -14.25
N GLU A 37 11.51 28.06 -15.35
CA GLU A 37 11.38 27.24 -16.58
C GLU A 37 12.74 26.70 -17.09
N ASP A 38 13.80 27.45 -16.85
CA ASP A 38 15.19 27.18 -17.25
C ASP A 38 15.81 25.94 -16.56
N ASN A 39 15.20 25.42 -15.48
CA ASN A 39 15.76 24.36 -14.60
C ASN A 39 15.08 22.99 -14.75
N PHE A 40 14.34 22.75 -15.85
CA PHE A 40 13.58 21.52 -16.08
C PHE A 40 14.41 20.23 -15.85
N GLY A 41 15.68 20.22 -16.27
CA GLY A 41 16.60 19.10 -16.06
C GLY A 41 16.91 18.82 -14.58
N ILE A 42 17.06 19.87 -13.77
CA ILE A 42 17.29 19.75 -12.32
C ILE A 42 16.04 19.25 -11.61
N GLN A 43 14.85 19.72 -12.02
CA GLN A 43 13.57 19.25 -11.47
C GLN A 43 13.36 17.76 -11.73
N ILE A 44 13.67 17.28 -12.93
CA ILE A 44 13.62 15.86 -13.29
C ILE A 44 14.56 15.05 -12.38
N LEU A 45 15.81 15.45 -12.21
CA LEU A 45 16.78 14.74 -11.37
C LEU A 45 16.32 14.67 -9.90
N LYS A 46 15.78 15.77 -9.37
CA LYS A 46 15.23 15.79 -8.00
C LYS A 46 14.03 14.85 -7.85
N SER A 47 13.17 14.78 -8.86
CA SER A 47 12.04 13.84 -8.85
C SER A 47 12.49 12.37 -8.87
N TYR A 48 13.57 12.05 -9.60
CA TYR A 48 14.14 10.69 -9.58
C TYR A 48 14.71 10.33 -8.21
N GLN A 49 15.43 11.25 -7.56
CA GLN A 49 15.95 11.03 -6.20
C GLN A 49 14.82 10.75 -5.20
N GLN A 50 13.70 11.48 -5.31
CA GLN A 50 12.53 11.24 -4.45
C GLN A 50 11.92 9.85 -4.64
N LEU A 51 11.93 9.30 -5.87
CA LEU A 51 11.42 7.95 -6.13
C LEU A 51 12.32 6.87 -5.52
N GLU A 52 13.65 7.10 -5.49
CA GLU A 52 14.61 6.19 -4.84
C GLU A 52 14.36 6.07 -3.33
N ASP A 53 13.94 7.16 -2.69
CA ASP A 53 13.64 7.20 -1.24
C ASP A 53 12.29 6.56 -0.87
N THR A 54 11.44 6.19 -1.84
CA THR A 54 10.13 5.60 -1.55
C THR A 54 10.24 4.12 -1.15
N ASN A 55 9.52 3.73 -0.09
CA ASN A 55 9.44 2.34 0.31
C ASN A 55 8.68 1.50 -0.73
N LYS A 56 9.10 0.24 -0.86
CA LYS A 56 8.36 -0.75 -1.65
C LYS A 56 6.95 -0.94 -1.09
N ALA A 57 5.99 -1.19 -1.96
CA ALA A 57 4.62 -1.50 -1.56
C ALA A 57 4.48 -2.99 -1.21
N GLY A 58 3.98 -3.27 -0.01
CA GLY A 58 3.71 -4.61 0.54
C GLY A 58 2.21 -4.85 0.76
N TYR A 59 1.91 -5.85 1.58
CA TYR A 59 0.54 -6.19 1.98
C TYR A 59 0.40 -6.20 3.50
N SER A 60 -0.75 -5.80 4.01
CA SER A 60 -1.08 -5.87 5.43
C SER A 60 -2.53 -6.33 5.63
N LEU A 61 -2.76 -7.06 6.71
CA LEU A 61 -4.12 -7.41 7.14
C LEU A 61 -4.83 -6.23 7.82
N THR A 62 -4.05 -5.28 8.33
CA THR A 62 -4.56 -4.05 8.90
C THR A 62 -4.60 -2.95 7.83
N PRO A 63 -5.62 -2.08 7.86
CA PRO A 63 -5.70 -0.96 6.94
C PRO A 63 -4.57 0.03 7.23
N LEU A 64 -3.57 0.05 6.35
CA LEU A 64 -2.44 0.97 6.38
C LEU A 64 -2.47 1.90 5.17
N PRO A 65 -1.90 3.11 5.29
CA PRO A 65 -1.87 4.08 4.20
C PRO A 65 -0.98 3.61 3.04
N HIS A 66 -1.34 4.05 1.84
CA HIS A 66 -0.57 3.87 0.62
C HIS A 66 -0.20 5.24 0.06
N ARG A 67 0.98 5.75 0.44
CA ARG A 67 1.39 7.15 0.21
C ARG A 67 1.54 7.46 -1.28
N SER A 68 1.99 6.51 -2.09
CA SER A 68 2.14 6.75 -3.53
C SER A 68 0.81 6.98 -4.27
N VAL A 69 -0.32 6.53 -3.71
CA VAL A 69 -1.67 6.77 -4.26
C VAL A 69 -2.44 7.79 -3.40
N ALA A 70 -1.83 8.30 -2.32
CA ALA A 70 -2.42 9.25 -1.40
C ALA A 70 -3.77 8.82 -0.78
N PHE A 71 -3.93 7.52 -0.51
CA PHE A 71 -5.10 6.97 0.18
C PHE A 71 -4.74 6.39 1.55
N ASP A 72 -5.60 6.64 2.55
CA ASP A 72 -5.43 6.10 3.91
C ASP A 72 -5.60 4.58 3.98
N ARG A 73 -6.38 4.03 3.05
CA ARG A 73 -6.65 2.59 2.94
C ARG A 73 -6.80 2.24 1.47
N TYR A 74 -6.03 1.26 1.01
CA TYR A 74 -6.10 0.83 -0.38
C TYR A 74 -6.19 -0.69 -0.49
N LEU A 75 -7.12 -1.16 -1.31
CA LEU A 75 -7.37 -2.58 -1.58
C LEU A 75 -7.51 -2.79 -3.08
N GLN A 76 -6.88 -3.83 -3.60
CA GLN A 76 -6.98 -4.20 -5.01
C GLN A 76 -8.09 -5.25 -5.20
N VAL A 77 -9.05 -4.96 -6.08
CA VAL A 77 -10.19 -5.86 -6.40
C VAL A 77 -10.49 -5.96 -7.90
N THR A 78 -9.75 -5.23 -8.74
CA THR A 78 -10.09 -5.01 -10.16
C THR A 78 -9.52 -6.06 -11.12
N SER A 79 -8.78 -7.05 -10.65
CA SER A 79 -8.12 -8.04 -11.50
C SER A 79 -8.02 -9.43 -10.85
N PRO A 80 -9.15 -10.02 -10.40
CA PRO A 80 -9.17 -11.33 -9.73
C PRO A 80 -8.54 -12.45 -10.55
N ILE A 81 -8.68 -12.47 -11.87
CA ILE A 81 -8.15 -13.57 -12.69
C ILE A 81 -6.61 -13.65 -12.68
N ARG A 82 -5.93 -12.52 -12.51
CA ARG A 82 -4.46 -12.42 -12.60
C ARG A 82 -3.76 -12.05 -11.29
N ARG A 83 -4.52 -11.66 -10.25
CA ARG A 83 -3.98 -11.29 -8.94
C ARG A 83 -4.70 -12.10 -7.87
N TYR A 84 -3.94 -12.89 -7.15
CA TYR A 84 -4.48 -13.76 -6.12
C TYR A 84 -5.07 -12.98 -4.94
N ASN A 85 -4.50 -11.84 -4.58
CA ASN A 85 -5.05 -10.98 -3.51
C ASN A 85 -6.45 -10.47 -3.84
N ASP A 86 -6.67 -10.04 -5.09
CA ASP A 86 -8.00 -9.65 -5.55
C ASP A 86 -8.97 -10.83 -5.45
N MET A 87 -8.56 -12.04 -5.85
CA MET A 87 -9.36 -13.27 -5.69
C MET A 87 -9.78 -13.51 -4.24
N LEU A 88 -8.85 -13.37 -3.28
CA LEU A 88 -9.13 -13.50 -1.85
C LEU A 88 -10.16 -12.46 -1.39
N ALA A 89 -9.98 -11.20 -1.79
CA ALA A 89 -10.92 -10.14 -1.46
C ALA A 89 -12.33 -10.42 -2.03
N HIS A 90 -12.44 -10.93 -3.26
CA HIS A 90 -13.71 -11.33 -3.87
C HIS A 90 -14.38 -12.48 -3.12
N TYR A 91 -13.63 -13.48 -2.66
CA TYR A 91 -14.19 -14.55 -1.83
C TYR A 91 -14.71 -14.00 -0.50
N GLN A 92 -13.96 -13.11 0.15
CA GLN A 92 -14.40 -12.50 1.40
C GLN A 92 -15.65 -11.62 1.23
N LEU A 93 -15.72 -10.85 0.14
CA LEU A 93 -16.90 -10.06 -0.20
C LEU A 93 -18.11 -10.96 -0.44
N LYS A 94 -17.94 -12.06 -1.19
CA LYS A 94 -19.02 -13.02 -1.46
C LYS A 94 -19.54 -13.64 -0.17
N GLU A 95 -18.64 -14.12 0.69
CA GLU A 95 -19.01 -14.73 1.98
C GLU A 95 -19.71 -13.72 2.88
N HIS A 96 -19.21 -12.48 2.95
CA HIS A 96 -19.84 -11.41 3.71
C HIS A 96 -21.27 -11.14 3.25
N LEU A 97 -21.50 -11.06 1.94
CA LEU A 97 -22.82 -10.78 1.38
C LEU A 97 -23.80 -11.95 1.55
N LEU A 98 -23.33 -13.20 1.45
CA LEU A 98 -24.19 -14.39 1.52
C LEU A 98 -24.49 -14.85 2.95
N LYS A 99 -23.52 -14.74 3.86
CA LYS A 99 -23.61 -15.30 5.22
C LYS A 99 -23.70 -14.22 6.29
N GLY A 100 -23.52 -12.95 5.96
CA GLY A 100 -23.54 -11.83 6.90
C GLY A 100 -22.30 -11.74 7.79
N ALA A 101 -21.46 -12.78 7.87
CA ALA A 101 -20.21 -12.78 8.59
C ALA A 101 -19.07 -13.22 7.66
N SER A 102 -18.07 -12.35 7.49
CA SER A 102 -16.79 -12.75 6.90
C SER A 102 -15.99 -13.39 8.02
N GLN A 103 -15.92 -14.72 8.02
CA GLN A 103 -14.88 -15.38 8.80
C GLN A 103 -13.57 -15.19 8.02
N PRO A 104 -12.48 -14.72 8.68
CA PRO A 104 -11.18 -14.71 8.05
C PRO A 104 -10.89 -16.15 7.63
N LEU A 105 -10.72 -16.36 6.33
CA LEU A 105 -10.30 -17.66 5.85
C LEU A 105 -8.90 -17.86 6.44
N GLU A 106 -8.67 -18.99 7.11
CA GLU A 106 -7.45 -19.28 7.89
C GLU A 106 -6.16 -19.01 7.11
N TRP A 107 -6.19 -19.26 5.81
CA TRP A 107 -5.07 -19.02 4.89
C TRP A 107 -4.78 -17.54 4.54
N VAL A 108 -5.65 -16.57 4.85
CA VAL A 108 -5.43 -15.17 4.43
C VAL A 108 -4.23 -14.59 5.16
N GLU A 109 -4.09 -14.91 6.44
CA GLU A 109 -2.97 -14.44 7.25
C GLU A 109 -1.66 -15.07 6.79
N SER A 110 -1.62 -16.41 6.70
CA SER A 110 -0.42 -17.13 6.26
C SER A 110 -0.01 -16.77 4.83
N PHE A 111 -0.98 -16.54 3.94
CA PHE A 111 -0.71 -16.10 2.58
C PHE A 111 -0.15 -14.67 2.53
N THR A 112 -0.72 -13.75 3.31
CA THR A 112 -0.24 -12.35 3.37
C THR A 112 1.19 -12.28 3.91
N THR A 113 1.48 -13.04 4.97
CA THR A 113 2.84 -13.18 5.51
C THR A 113 3.78 -13.75 4.47
N ARG A 114 3.39 -14.84 3.79
CA ARG A 114 4.22 -15.47 2.76
C ARG A 114 4.50 -14.54 1.57
N LEU A 115 3.52 -13.73 1.16
CA LEU A 115 3.72 -12.75 0.11
C LEU A 115 4.72 -11.66 0.50
N ASN A 116 4.70 -11.21 1.76
CA ASN A 116 5.67 -10.23 2.23
C ASN A 116 7.08 -10.84 2.31
N GLU A 117 7.22 -12.06 2.82
CA GLU A 117 8.50 -12.79 2.83
C GLU A 117 9.09 -12.91 1.41
N LEU A 118 8.28 -13.29 0.43
CA LEU A 118 8.71 -13.38 -0.97
C LEU A 118 9.10 -12.02 -1.56
N CYS A 119 8.48 -10.93 -1.11
CA CYS A 119 8.89 -9.58 -1.51
C CYS A 119 10.26 -9.20 -0.92
N ASP A 120 10.58 -9.66 0.29
CA ASP A 120 11.82 -9.34 0.98
C ASP A 120 13.00 -10.21 0.50
N GLU A 121 12.75 -11.46 0.09
CA GLU A 121 13.75 -12.40 -0.45
C GLU A 121 14.35 -11.98 -1.81
N THR A 122 13.80 -10.96 -2.48
CA THR A 122 14.22 -10.52 -3.83
C THR A 122 15.22 -9.36 -3.85
N VAL A 123 15.97 -9.16 -2.76
CA VAL A 123 17.04 -8.15 -2.62
C VAL A 123 18.40 -8.83 -2.50
#